data_AF-A0A6V7IFD2-F1
#
_entry.id   AF-A0A6V7IFD2-F1
#
_cell.length_a   1.000
_cell.length_b   1.000
_cell.length_c   1.000
_cell.angle_alpha   90.00
_cell.angle_beta   90.00
_cell.angle_gamma   90.00
#
_symmetry.space_group_name_H-M   'P 1'
#
loop_
_entity.id
_entity.type
_entity.pdbx_description
1 polymer ?
#
loop_
_entity_poly.entity_id
_entity_poly.type
_entity_poly.pdbx_seq_one_letter_code
_entity_poly.pdbx_strand_id
1 'polypeptide(L)'
;TIDIDRVIRDRDFSTIDENVNNVVDYSLENTYDTKILDANFVKIFRFAQLAVEYLLYCRQYLDQSVILLKDDLKSKIEDNQRLKADLSAVQHSLKELKMKFKDKCRVVERKLSDSNGEIHKCPHCPKTFISSIFMNSHINRRHSQHLSLMPMSPVHDEYRAEAEKLHNEIKSLKERLNETERVVRIDSSKLNDSSDLEMERSRAIEAFKCSKNEDYD
;
A
#
# COMPACT_ATOMS: atom_id res chain seq x y z
N THR A 1 43.15 -1.73 -45.14
CA THR A 1 43.75 -0.51 -44.55
C THR A 1 42.63 0.45 -44.24
N ILE A 2 42.67 1.10 -43.07
CA ILE A 2 41.64 2.05 -42.64
C ILE A 2 41.81 3.34 -43.46
N ASP A 3 40.73 3.84 -44.05
CA ASP A 3 40.71 5.15 -44.72
C ASP A 3 40.56 6.26 -43.68
N ILE A 4 41.69 6.82 -43.26
CA ILE A 4 41.76 7.83 -42.20
C ILE A 4 41.05 9.13 -42.62
N ASP A 5 41.16 9.54 -43.88
CA ASP A 5 40.55 10.78 -44.35
C ASP A 5 39.02 10.70 -44.32
N ARG A 6 38.45 9.53 -44.65
CA ARG A 6 37.01 9.30 -44.49
C ARG A 6 36.59 9.34 -43.03
N VAL A 7 37.31 8.64 -42.13
CA VAL A 7 37.00 8.61 -40.70
C VAL A 7 37.00 10.01 -40.09
N ILE A 8 37.95 10.87 -40.48
CA ILE A 8 38.01 12.27 -40.03
C ILE A 8 36.83 13.08 -40.56
N ARG A 9 36.57 13.04 -41.88
CA ARG A 9 35.49 13.85 -42.50
C ARG A 9 34.12 13.48 -41.95
N ASP A 10 33.85 12.18 -41.86
CA ASP A 10 32.52 11.66 -41.56
C ASP A 10 32.31 11.51 -40.05
N ARG A 11 33.36 11.72 -39.24
CA ARG A 11 33.37 11.47 -37.79
C ARG A 11 32.86 10.06 -37.48
N ASP A 12 33.40 9.09 -38.19
CA ASP A 12 33.01 7.69 -38.08
C ASP A 12 33.55 7.08 -36.77
N PHE A 13 32.81 7.32 -35.69
CA PHE A 13 33.14 6.81 -34.37
C PHE A 13 33.03 5.28 -34.26
N SER A 14 32.28 4.62 -35.14
CA SER A 14 32.19 3.15 -35.15
C SER A 14 33.53 2.55 -35.55
N THR A 15 34.12 3.06 -36.65
CA THR A 15 35.45 2.63 -37.08
C THR A 15 36.50 2.95 -36.02
N ILE A 16 36.38 4.07 -35.30
CA ILE A 16 37.29 4.40 -34.19
C ILE A 16 37.14 3.40 -33.04
N ASP A 17 35.91 3.12 -32.59
CA ASP A 17 35.64 2.20 -31.47
C ASP A 17 36.13 0.78 -31.77
N GLU A 18 35.93 0.29 -33.00
CA GLU A 18 36.40 -1.04 -33.44
C GLU A 18 37.94 -1.16 -33.42
N ASN A 19 38.66 -0.04 -33.57
CA ASN A 19 40.11 -0.03 -33.72
C ASN A 19 40.85 0.59 -32.53
N VAL A 20 40.15 1.12 -31.52
CA VAL A 20 40.77 1.83 -30.40
C VAL A 20 41.71 0.94 -29.59
N ASN A 21 41.34 -0.32 -29.37
CA ASN A 21 42.18 -1.29 -28.66
C ASN A 21 43.46 -1.58 -29.45
N ASN A 22 43.37 -1.65 -30.78
CA ASN A 22 44.54 -1.84 -31.62
C ASN A 22 45.53 -0.68 -31.46
N VAL A 23 45.06 0.56 -31.23
CA VAL A 23 45.92 1.72 -30.99
C VAL A 23 46.55 1.68 -29.59
N VAL A 24 45.75 1.36 -28.57
CA VAL A 24 46.20 1.30 -27.17
C VAL A 24 47.25 0.20 -26.97
N ASP A 25 47.03 -0.97 -27.57
CA ASP A 25 47.89 -2.15 -27.44
C ASP A 25 49.11 -2.14 -28.38
N TYR A 26 49.18 -1.19 -29.32
CA TYR A 26 50.25 -1.14 -30.30
C TYR A 26 51.61 -0.84 -29.65
N SER A 27 52.59 -1.72 -29.83
CA SER A 27 53.96 -1.51 -29.36
C SER A 27 54.92 -1.19 -30.51
N LEU A 28 55.43 0.04 -30.51
CA LEU A 28 56.50 0.45 -31.45
C LEU A 28 57.81 -0.30 -31.18
N GLU A 29 58.11 -0.61 -29.91
CA GLU A 29 59.35 -1.28 -29.47
C GLU A 29 59.45 -2.72 -29.97
N ASN A 30 58.31 -3.41 -30.12
CA ASN A 30 58.28 -4.79 -30.58
C ASN A 30 58.27 -4.91 -32.11
N THR A 31 57.90 -3.84 -32.82
CA THR A 31 57.62 -3.89 -34.27
C THR A 31 58.73 -3.25 -35.10
N TYR A 32 59.46 -2.28 -34.55
CA TYR A 32 60.52 -1.56 -35.25
C TYR A 32 61.80 -1.49 -34.42
N ASP A 33 62.96 -1.35 -35.07
CA ASP A 33 64.17 -0.92 -34.37
C ASP A 33 63.98 0.54 -33.96
N THR A 34 63.56 0.79 -32.72
CA THR A 34 63.24 2.14 -32.25
C THR A 34 64.40 3.11 -32.33
N LYS A 35 65.64 2.63 -32.55
CA LYS A 35 66.83 3.44 -32.83
C LYS A 35 66.78 4.21 -34.15
N ILE A 36 65.94 3.78 -35.11
CA ILE A 36 65.73 4.51 -36.37
C ILE A 36 64.61 5.56 -36.28
N LEU A 37 63.86 5.59 -35.18
CA LEU A 37 62.78 6.56 -34.93
C LEU A 37 63.26 7.69 -34.02
N ASP A 38 62.69 8.88 -34.19
CA ASP A 38 62.91 9.98 -33.26
C ASP A 38 62.35 9.61 -31.88
N ALA A 39 63.18 9.72 -30.84
CA ALA A 39 62.77 9.46 -29.46
C ALA A 39 61.59 10.35 -29.00
N ASN A 40 61.47 11.57 -29.52
CA ASN A 40 60.34 12.45 -29.23
C ASN A 40 59.05 11.92 -29.86
N PHE A 41 59.11 11.34 -31.06
CA PHE A 41 57.96 10.72 -31.71
C PHE A 41 57.44 9.54 -30.88
N VAL A 42 58.33 8.66 -30.42
CA VAL A 42 57.96 7.51 -29.56
C VAL A 42 57.28 7.99 -28.28
N LYS A 43 57.81 9.04 -27.63
CA LYS A 43 57.21 9.62 -26.41
C LYS A 43 55.83 10.23 -26.67
N ILE A 44 55.66 10.98 -27.75
CA ILE A 44 54.37 11.60 -28.12
C ILE A 44 53.35 10.52 -28.45
N PHE A 45 53.74 9.48 -29.18
CA PHE A 45 52.87 8.35 -29.48
C PHE A 45 52.43 7.64 -28.19
N ARG A 46 53.36 7.36 -27.28
CA ARG A 46 53.01 6.75 -25.99
C ARG A 46 52.11 7.64 -25.15
N PHE A 47 52.33 8.95 -25.18
CA PHE A 47 51.46 9.92 -24.51
C PHE A 47 50.06 9.97 -25.13
N ALA A 48 49.94 9.87 -26.46
CA ALA A 48 48.66 9.78 -27.15
C ALA A 48 47.89 8.50 -26.76
N GLN A 49 48.56 7.36 -26.63
CA GLN A 49 47.95 6.12 -26.12
C GLN A 49 47.40 6.31 -24.70
N LEU A 50 48.19 6.90 -23.79
CA LEU A 50 47.74 7.20 -22.42
C LEU A 50 46.55 8.17 -22.40
N ALA A 51 46.52 9.15 -23.30
CA ALA A 51 45.37 10.04 -23.44
C ALA A 51 44.11 9.28 -23.90
N VAL A 52 44.24 8.35 -24.84
CA VAL A 52 43.15 7.48 -25.29
C VAL A 52 42.67 6.58 -24.15
N GLU A 53 43.56 5.91 -23.43
CA GLU A 53 43.23 5.09 -22.24
C GLU A 53 42.46 5.89 -21.19
N TYR A 54 42.90 7.12 -20.89
CA TYR A 54 42.22 8.01 -19.96
C TYR A 54 40.81 8.40 -20.44
N LEU A 55 40.65 8.69 -21.74
CA LEU A 55 39.34 9.00 -22.32
C LEU A 55 38.39 7.78 -22.28
N LEU A 56 38.90 6.58 -22.53
CA LEU A 56 38.13 5.34 -22.40
C LEU A 56 37.67 5.11 -20.95
N TYR A 57 38.54 5.34 -19.97
CA TYR A 57 38.18 5.30 -18.56
C TYR A 57 37.07 6.30 -18.23
N CYS A 58 37.19 7.55 -18.70
CA CYS A 58 36.17 8.57 -18.50
C CYS A 58 34.83 8.17 -19.11
N ARG A 59 34.84 7.60 -20.34
CA ARG A 59 33.62 7.08 -21.00
C ARG A 59 32.96 6.01 -20.14
N GLN A 60 33.71 5.00 -19.70
CA GLN A 60 33.18 3.92 -18.88
C GLN A 60 32.60 4.44 -17.55
N TYR A 61 33.28 5.38 -16.89
CA TYR A 61 32.79 6.02 -15.68
C TYR A 61 31.47 6.77 -15.90
N LEU A 62 31.38 7.52 -17.00
CA LEU A 62 30.17 8.25 -17.38
C LEU A 62 29.02 7.28 -17.71
N ASP A 63 29.28 6.21 -18.45
CA ASP A 63 28.29 5.19 -18.78
C ASP A 63 27.72 4.56 -17.51
N GLN A 64 28.58 4.18 -16.57
CA GLN A 64 28.15 3.65 -15.28
C GLN A 64 27.35 4.67 -14.46
N SER A 65 27.79 5.93 -14.46
CA SER A 65 27.08 7.02 -13.78
C SER A 65 25.69 7.25 -14.35
N VAL A 66 25.54 7.17 -15.68
CA VAL A 66 24.24 7.29 -16.35
C VAL A 66 23.31 6.14 -15.98
N ILE A 67 23.82 4.91 -15.90
CA ILE A 67 23.04 3.74 -15.47
C ILE A 67 22.51 3.96 -14.05
N LEU A 68 23.40 4.31 -13.10
CA LEU A 68 23.02 4.56 -11.71
C LEU A 68 21.99 5.68 -11.57
N LEU A 69 22.17 6.79 -12.30
CA LEU A 69 21.23 7.91 -12.29
C LEU A 69 19.86 7.52 -12.88
N LYS A 70 19.83 6.68 -13.92
CA LYS A 70 18.58 6.17 -14.49
C LYS A 70 17.84 5.26 -13.50
N ASP A 71 18.55 4.41 -12.77
CA ASP A 71 17.97 3.53 -11.77
C ASP A 71 17.42 4.30 -10.57
N ASP A 72 18.16 5.29 -10.05
CA ASP A 72 17.66 6.17 -8.98
C ASP A 72 16.43 6.95 -9.45
N LEU A 73 16.46 7.53 -10.66
CA LEU A 73 15.31 8.22 -11.23
C LEU A 73 14.07 7.32 -11.30
N LYS A 74 14.24 6.07 -11.76
CA LYS A 74 13.15 5.10 -11.81
C LYS A 74 12.58 4.83 -10.41
N SER A 75 13.43 4.60 -9.42
CA SER A 75 13.01 4.41 -8.02
C SER A 75 12.24 5.63 -7.49
N LYS A 76 12.72 6.86 -7.75
CA LYS A 76 12.01 8.08 -7.34
C LYS A 76 10.65 8.26 -8.02
N ILE A 77 10.50 7.83 -9.27
CA ILE A 77 9.21 7.84 -9.97
C ILE A 77 8.23 6.89 -9.29
N GLU A 78 8.66 5.66 -8.97
CA GLU A 78 7.84 4.66 -8.29
C GLU A 78 7.41 5.14 -6.89
N ASP A 79 8.33 5.71 -6.12
CA ASP A 79 8.02 6.31 -4.81
C ASP A 79 7.03 7.46 -4.93
N ASN A 80 7.20 8.34 -5.93
CA ASN A 80 6.29 9.45 -6.17
C ASN A 80 4.87 8.97 -6.51
N GLN A 81 4.75 7.91 -7.31
CA GLN A 81 3.47 7.29 -7.65
C GLN A 81 2.80 6.69 -6.41
N ARG A 82 3.57 5.98 -5.57
CA ARG A 82 3.08 5.43 -4.30
C ARG A 82 2.58 6.52 -3.37
N LEU A 83 3.37 7.57 -3.15
CA LEU A 83 3.00 8.71 -2.29
C LEU A 83 1.75 9.43 -2.81
N LYS A 84 1.57 9.54 -4.13
CA LYS A 84 0.34 10.10 -4.71
C LYS A 84 -0.89 9.23 -4.41
N ALA A 85 -0.75 7.91 -4.46
CA ALA A 85 -1.83 6.97 -4.12
C ALA A 85 -2.20 7.09 -2.63
N ASP A 86 -1.20 7.12 -1.75
CA ASP A 86 -1.40 7.28 -0.30
C ASP A 86 -2.08 8.62 0.03
N LEU A 87 -1.63 9.71 -0.60
CA LEU A 87 -2.23 11.03 -0.44
C LEU A 87 -3.71 11.03 -0.84
N SER A 88 -4.05 10.41 -1.97
CA SER A 88 -5.44 10.25 -2.41
C SER A 88 -6.28 9.45 -1.41
N ALA A 89 -5.74 8.34 -0.87
CA ALA A 89 -6.42 7.51 0.12
C ALA A 89 -6.69 8.27 1.43
N VAL A 90 -5.70 9.03 1.92
CA VAL A 90 -5.85 9.89 3.11
C VAL A 90 -6.87 11.00 2.85
N GLN A 91 -6.84 11.64 1.68
CA GLN A 91 -7.85 12.65 1.30
C GLN A 91 -9.27 12.08 1.28
N HIS A 92 -9.45 10.86 0.77
CA HIS A 92 -10.75 10.18 0.78
C HIS A 92 -11.24 9.94 2.22
N SER A 93 -10.37 9.36 3.05
CA SER A 93 -10.65 9.08 4.47
C SER A 93 -11.01 10.35 5.25
N LEU A 94 -10.30 11.45 4.98
CA LEU A 94 -10.58 12.75 5.60
C LEU A 94 -11.95 13.30 5.19
N LYS A 95 -12.32 13.18 3.91
CA LYS A 95 -13.65 13.58 3.43
C LYS A 95 -14.74 12.76 4.13
N GLU A 96 -14.59 11.44 4.21
CA GLU A 96 -15.54 10.58 4.91
C GLU A 96 -15.69 10.96 6.38
N LEU A 97 -14.57 11.14 7.08
CA LEU A 97 -14.59 11.49 8.51
C LEU A 97 -15.25 12.85 8.74
N LYS A 98 -15.00 13.82 7.85
CA LYS A 98 -15.65 15.14 7.88
C LYS A 98 -17.16 15.04 7.67
N MET A 99 -17.63 14.17 6.76
CA MET A 99 -19.06 13.92 6.57
C MET A 99 -19.68 13.28 7.82
N LYS A 100 -19.06 12.22 8.35
CA LYS A 100 -19.51 11.55 9.60
C LYS A 100 -19.58 12.52 10.78
N PHE A 101 -18.59 13.41 10.91
CA PHE A 101 -18.58 14.44 11.94
C PHE A 101 -19.72 15.45 11.76
N LYS A 102 -19.93 15.94 10.53
CA LYS A 102 -21.03 16.86 10.21
C LYS A 102 -22.39 16.24 10.50
N ASP A 103 -22.60 14.97 10.14
CA ASP A 103 -23.83 14.24 10.44
C ASP A 103 -24.05 14.08 11.95
N LYS A 104 -22.98 13.76 12.70
CA LYS A 104 -23.05 13.67 14.17
C LYS A 104 -23.39 15.02 14.81
N CYS A 105 -22.82 16.12 14.32
CA CYS A 105 -23.18 17.48 14.77
C CYS A 105 -24.66 17.78 14.50
N ARG A 106 -25.17 17.47 13.30
CA ARG A 106 -26.60 17.66 12.96
C ARG A 106 -27.53 16.87 13.87
N VAL A 107 -27.18 15.62 14.20
CA VAL A 107 -27.97 14.80 15.13
C VAL A 107 -27.97 15.41 16.54
N VAL A 108 -26.83 15.92 17.01
CA VAL A 108 -26.73 16.60 18.31
C VAL A 108 -27.55 17.90 18.31
N GLU A 109 -27.43 18.73 17.28
CA GLU A 109 -28.22 19.96 17.12
C GLU A 109 -29.72 19.68 17.11
N ARG A 110 -30.18 18.63 16.41
CA ARG A 110 -31.59 18.24 16.40
C ARG A 110 -32.08 17.75 17.77
N LYS A 111 -31.28 16.93 18.47
CA LYS A 111 -31.60 16.50 19.84
C LYS A 111 -31.68 17.68 20.82
N LEU A 112 -30.83 18.69 20.65
CA LEU A 112 -30.85 19.91 21.45
C LEU A 112 -32.01 20.85 21.06
N SER A 113 -32.41 20.88 19.79
CA SER A 113 -33.52 21.71 19.31
C SER A 113 -34.88 21.12 19.68
N ASP A 114 -35.03 19.79 19.69
CA ASP A 114 -36.22 19.09 20.19
C ASP A 114 -36.41 19.27 21.72
N SER A 115 -35.37 19.73 22.42
CA SER A 115 -35.50 20.29 23.76
C SER A 115 -35.83 21.78 23.60
N ASN A 116 -37.11 22.12 23.47
CA ASN A 116 -37.65 23.47 23.19
C ASN A 116 -37.34 24.54 24.27
N GLY A 117 -36.11 24.61 24.80
CA GLY A 117 -35.77 25.38 25.98
C GLY A 117 -36.46 24.86 27.25
N GLU A 118 -36.96 23.61 27.25
CA GLU A 118 -37.58 23.00 28.42
C GLU A 118 -36.57 22.95 29.57
N ILE A 119 -36.88 23.71 30.63
CA ILE A 119 -36.10 23.73 31.86
C ILE A 119 -36.58 22.57 32.73
N HIS A 120 -35.76 21.55 32.87
CA HIS A 120 -36.05 20.37 33.69
C HIS A 120 -35.63 20.63 35.14
N LYS A 121 -36.61 20.71 36.05
CA LYS A 121 -36.37 20.97 37.49
C LYS A 121 -36.27 19.67 38.27
N CYS A 122 -35.29 19.58 39.19
CA CYS A 122 -35.21 18.44 40.09
C CYS A 122 -36.39 18.47 41.09
N PRO A 123 -37.11 17.36 41.31
CA PRO A 123 -38.22 17.32 42.28
C PRO A 123 -37.74 17.29 43.74
N HIS A 124 -36.45 17.03 43.98
CA HIS A 124 -35.88 16.84 45.32
C HIS A 124 -35.00 18.02 45.79
N CYS A 125 -34.68 18.97 44.91
CA CYS A 125 -33.86 20.13 45.25
C CYS A 125 -34.11 21.29 44.27
N PRO A 126 -33.71 22.54 44.58
CA PRO A 126 -34.03 23.70 43.75
C PRO A 126 -33.20 23.81 42.44
N LYS A 127 -32.45 22.77 42.06
CA LYS A 127 -31.62 22.80 40.85
C LYS A 127 -32.44 22.58 39.58
N THR A 128 -32.10 23.34 38.55
CA THR A 128 -32.70 23.25 37.22
C THR A 128 -31.64 22.90 36.18
N PHE A 129 -32.06 22.21 35.12
CA PHE A 129 -31.18 21.65 34.11
C PHE A 129 -31.74 21.93 32.72
N ILE A 130 -30.84 22.22 31.78
CA ILE A 130 -31.16 22.45 30.36
C ILE A 130 -31.45 21.16 29.58
N SER A 131 -31.32 19.99 30.22
CA SER A 131 -31.60 18.68 29.61
C SER A 131 -32.08 17.69 30.65
N SER A 132 -33.12 16.94 30.32
CA SER A 132 -33.67 15.85 31.14
C SER A 132 -32.61 14.80 31.49
N ILE A 133 -31.65 14.53 30.61
CA ILE A 133 -30.57 13.56 30.86
C ILE A 133 -29.66 14.03 32.00
N PHE A 134 -29.32 15.33 32.04
CA PHE A 134 -28.52 15.90 33.11
C PHE A 134 -29.29 15.96 34.43
N MET A 135 -30.59 16.26 34.39
CA MET A 135 -31.47 16.18 35.57
C MET A 135 -31.54 14.76 36.13
N ASN A 136 -31.80 13.75 35.30
CA ASN A 136 -31.87 12.34 35.72
C ASN A 136 -30.52 11.83 36.26
N SER A 137 -29.42 12.22 35.62
CA SER A 137 -28.07 11.92 36.13
C SER A 137 -27.81 12.56 37.49
N HIS A 138 -28.31 13.78 37.71
CA HIS A 138 -28.24 14.44 39.01
C HIS A 138 -29.07 13.71 40.08
N ILE A 139 -30.32 13.35 39.76
CA ILE A 139 -31.19 12.56 40.66
C ILE A 139 -30.52 11.26 41.05
N ASN A 140 -30.00 10.50 40.08
CA ASN A 140 -29.29 9.23 40.35
C ASN A 140 -28.02 9.39 41.18
N ARG A 141 -27.32 10.53 41.11
CA ARG A 141 -26.07 10.73 41.88
C ARG A 141 -26.29 11.32 43.27
N ARG A 142 -27.32 12.15 43.44
CA ARG A 142 -27.51 12.98 44.64
C ARG A 142 -28.79 12.68 45.41
N HIS A 143 -29.76 12.04 44.76
CA HIS A 143 -31.05 11.67 45.32
C HIS A 143 -31.34 10.17 45.16
N SER A 144 -30.31 9.35 44.87
CA SER A 144 -30.42 7.88 44.74
C SER A 144 -31.04 7.21 45.98
N GLN A 145 -30.82 7.78 47.16
CA GLN A 145 -31.36 7.27 48.42
C GLN A 145 -32.85 7.59 48.62
N HIS A 146 -33.39 8.60 47.92
CA HIS A 146 -34.81 8.98 48.01
C HIS A 146 -35.71 8.13 47.08
N LEU A 147 -35.14 7.54 46.02
CA LEU A 147 -35.83 6.62 45.11
C LEU A 147 -36.24 5.29 45.79
N SER A 148 -35.64 4.95 46.93
CA SER A 148 -35.95 3.72 47.67
C SER A 148 -37.24 3.78 48.51
N LEU A 149 -37.86 4.97 48.63
CA LEU A 149 -38.99 5.21 49.56
C LEU A 149 -40.32 5.54 48.85
N MET A 150 -40.40 5.48 47.52
CA MET A 150 -41.68 5.55 46.82
C MET A 150 -42.28 4.13 46.66
N PRO A 151 -43.60 3.94 46.89
CA PRO A 151 -44.28 2.73 46.45
C PRO A 151 -44.20 2.71 44.91
N MET A 152 -43.60 1.66 44.35
CA MET A 152 -43.53 1.48 42.91
C MET A 152 -44.95 1.34 42.35
N SER A 153 -45.29 2.18 41.37
CA SER A 153 -46.55 2.07 40.63
C SER A 153 -46.59 0.73 39.86
N PRO A 154 -47.74 0.03 39.77
CA PRO A 154 -47.88 -1.27 39.07
C PRO A 154 -47.34 -1.28 37.63
N VAL A 155 -47.31 -0.10 37.01
CA VAL A 155 -46.79 0.15 35.66
C VAL A 155 -45.30 -0.21 35.53
N HIS A 156 -44.52 -0.09 36.61
CA HIS A 156 -43.07 -0.33 36.57
C HIS A 156 -42.69 -1.81 36.56
N ASP A 157 -43.55 -2.68 37.08
CA ASP A 157 -43.38 -4.13 37.02
C ASP A 157 -43.71 -4.68 35.64
N GLU A 158 -44.70 -4.08 34.97
CA GLU A 158 -45.07 -4.43 33.59
C GLU A 158 -43.93 -4.09 32.60
N TYR A 159 -43.33 -2.90 32.73
CA TYR A 159 -42.14 -2.54 31.96
C TYR A 159 -40.91 -3.41 32.27
N ARG A 160 -40.76 -3.87 33.51
CA ARG A 160 -39.66 -4.78 33.89
C ARG A 160 -39.86 -6.15 33.27
N ALA A 161 -41.07 -6.70 33.36
CA ALA A 161 -41.42 -8.00 32.76
C ALA A 161 -41.27 -7.96 31.23
N GLU A 162 -41.67 -6.86 30.60
CA GLU A 162 -41.49 -6.67 29.15
C GLU A 162 -40.01 -6.54 28.77
N ALA A 163 -39.21 -5.83 29.57
CA ALA A 163 -37.76 -5.75 29.35
C ALA A 163 -37.07 -7.12 29.49
N GLU A 164 -37.47 -7.93 30.47
CA GLU A 164 -36.96 -9.30 30.63
C GLU A 164 -37.36 -10.21 29.46
N LYS A 165 -38.60 -10.08 28.97
CA LYS A 165 -39.08 -10.81 27.79
C LYS A 165 -38.26 -10.47 26.54
N LEU A 166 -38.05 -9.18 26.28
CA LEU A 166 -37.22 -8.71 25.16
C LEU A 166 -35.76 -9.16 25.32
N HIS A 167 -35.22 -9.18 26.54
CA HIS A 167 -33.86 -9.65 26.79
C HIS A 167 -33.70 -11.14 26.45
N ASN A 168 -34.67 -11.97 26.83
CA ASN A 168 -34.69 -13.39 26.50
C ASN A 168 -34.84 -13.63 24.99
N GLU A 169 -35.65 -12.82 24.31
CA GLU A 169 -35.80 -12.89 22.86
C GLU A 169 -34.50 -12.52 22.13
N ILE A 170 -33.83 -11.44 22.55
CA ILE A 170 -32.52 -11.06 22.03
C ILE A 170 -31.49 -12.18 22.24
N LYS A 171 -31.52 -12.84 23.40
CA LYS A 171 -30.62 -13.97 23.69
C LYS A 171 -30.87 -15.15 22.74
N SER A 172 -32.13 -15.52 22.54
CA SER A 172 -32.50 -16.61 21.62
C SER A 172 -32.15 -16.28 20.16
N LEU A 173 -32.37 -15.05 19.72
CA LEU A 173 -32.01 -14.60 18.37
C LEU A 173 -30.50 -14.63 18.15
N LYS A 174 -29.70 -14.23 19.14
CA LYS A 174 -28.23 -14.29 19.07
C LYS A 174 -27.73 -15.73 18.97
N GLU A 175 -28.30 -16.65 19.73
CA GLU A 175 -27.92 -18.07 19.70
C GLU A 175 -28.23 -18.70 18.32
N ARG A 176 -29.43 -18.44 17.78
CA ARG A 176 -29.81 -18.89 16.43
C ARG A 176 -28.91 -18.30 15.34
N LEU A 177 -28.54 -17.03 15.47
CA LEU A 177 -27.64 -16.37 14.52
C LEU A 177 -26.26 -17.01 14.53
N ASN A 178 -25.68 -17.24 15.72
CA ASN A 178 -24.38 -17.90 15.87
C ASN A 178 -24.38 -19.32 15.30
N GLU A 179 -25.47 -20.09 15.52
CA GLU A 179 -25.59 -21.44 14.96
C GLU A 179 -25.64 -21.40 13.43
N THR A 180 -26.44 -20.48 12.87
CA THR A 180 -26.54 -20.30 11.41
C THR A 180 -25.20 -19.89 10.81
N GLU A 181 -24.48 -18.97 11.47
CA GLU A 181 -23.15 -18.53 11.03
C GLU A 181 -22.12 -19.67 11.10
N ARG A 182 -22.21 -20.54 12.11
CA ARG A 182 -21.34 -21.72 12.23
C ARG A 182 -21.58 -22.72 11.10
N VAL A 183 -22.84 -23.02 10.79
CA VAL A 183 -23.22 -23.92 9.69
C VAL A 183 -22.71 -23.38 8.36
N VAL A 184 -22.96 -22.09 8.08
CA VAL A 184 -22.51 -21.43 6.84
C VAL A 184 -20.98 -21.48 6.70
N ARG A 185 -20.22 -21.27 7.78
CA ARG A 185 -18.75 -21.40 7.74
C ARG A 185 -18.32 -22.83 7.39
N ILE A 186 -18.92 -23.84 8.02
CA ILE A 186 -18.59 -25.25 7.77
C ILE A 186 -18.92 -25.65 6.33
N ASP A 187 -20.07 -25.21 5.81
CA ASP A 187 -20.47 -25.50 4.43
C ASP A 187 -19.57 -24.79 3.43
N SER A 188 -19.17 -23.54 3.71
CA SER A 188 -18.20 -22.82 2.87
C SER A 188 -16.82 -23.48 2.83
N SER A 189 -16.33 -24.03 3.94
CA SER A 189 -15.05 -24.76 3.95
C SER A 189 -15.15 -26.10 3.20
N LYS A 190 -16.26 -26.82 3.35
CA LYS A 190 -16.47 -28.10 2.64
C LYS A 190 -16.59 -27.93 1.13
N LEU A 191 -17.22 -26.84 0.67
CA LEU A 191 -17.32 -26.52 -0.76
C LEU A 191 -15.95 -26.19 -1.36
N ASN A 192 -15.09 -25.48 -0.63
CA ASN A 192 -13.73 -25.20 -1.07
C ASN A 192 -12.89 -26.49 -1.16
N ASP A 193 -12.92 -27.33 -0.12
CA ASP A 193 -12.20 -28.61 -0.12
C ASP A 193 -12.67 -29.54 -1.25
N SER A 194 -13.98 -29.57 -1.53
CA SER A 194 -14.54 -30.36 -2.64
C SER A 194 -14.13 -29.82 -4.02
N SER A 195 -14.06 -28.50 -4.18
CA SER A 195 -13.61 -27.85 -5.41
C SER A 195 -12.12 -28.10 -5.68
N ASP A 196 -11.29 -28.10 -4.63
CA ASP A 196 -9.85 -28.36 -4.75
C ASP A 196 -9.58 -29.83 -5.14
N LEU A 197 -10.32 -30.78 -4.54
CA LEU A 197 -10.22 -32.20 -4.89
C LEU A 197 -10.67 -32.48 -6.34
N GLU A 198 -11.70 -31.80 -6.84
CA GLU A 198 -12.13 -31.92 -8.24
C GLU A 198 -11.12 -31.31 -9.22
N MET A 199 -10.48 -30.20 -8.85
CA MET A 199 -9.42 -29.58 -9.64
C MET A 199 -8.17 -30.46 -9.71
N GLU A 200 -7.75 -31.06 -8.59
CA GLU A 200 -6.61 -31.99 -8.52
C GLU A 200 -6.87 -33.23 -9.40
N ARG A 201 -8.08 -33.80 -9.33
CA ARG A 201 -8.49 -34.93 -10.14
C ARG A 201 -8.53 -34.60 -11.64
N SER A 202 -8.96 -33.39 -11.99
CA SER A 202 -8.98 -32.91 -13.38
C SER A 202 -7.56 -32.76 -13.95
N ARG A 203 -6.62 -32.20 -13.17
CA ARG A 203 -5.20 -32.12 -13.56
C ARG A 203 -4.55 -33.50 -13.73
N ALA A 204 -4.86 -34.45 -12.85
CA ALA A 204 -4.33 -35.81 -12.95
C ALA A 204 -4.81 -36.53 -14.22
N ILE A 205 -6.07 -36.30 -14.63
CA ILE A 205 -6.64 -36.85 -15.87
C ILE A 205 -5.98 -36.20 -17.10
N GLU A 206 -5.74 -34.89 -17.09
CA GLU A 206 -5.04 -34.20 -18.19
C GLU A 206 -3.57 -34.65 -18.32
N ALA A 207 -2.85 -34.81 -17.20
CA ALA A 207 -1.48 -35.32 -17.21
C ALA A 207 -1.40 -36.75 -17.79
N PHE A 208 -2.35 -37.61 -17.45
CA PHE A 208 -2.43 -38.96 -18.00
C PHE A 208 -2.75 -38.98 -19.51
N LYS A 209 -3.56 -38.02 -19.99
CA LYS A 209 -3.82 -37.85 -21.43
C LYS A 209 -2.59 -37.35 -22.18
N CYS A 210 -1.80 -36.46 -21.60
CA CYS A 210 -0.58 -35.92 -22.21
C CYS A 210 0.49 -37.01 -22.38
N SER A 211 0.67 -37.85 -21.34
CA SER A 211 1.63 -38.97 -21.38
C SER A 211 1.30 -40.06 -22.41
N LYS A 212 0.06 -40.18 -22.86
CA LYS A 212 -0.33 -41.16 -23.90
C LYS A 212 -0.22 -40.64 -25.33
N ASN A 213 -0.06 -39.33 -25.51
CA ASN A 213 0.09 -38.73 -26.84
C ASN A 213 1.57 -38.65 -27.30
N GLU A 214 2.53 -38.97 -26.42
CA GLU A 214 3.97 -39.02 -26.77
C GLU A 214 4.46 -40.41 -27.22
N ASP A 215 3.63 -41.45 -27.07
CA ASP A 215 3.97 -42.84 -27.46
C ASP A 215 3.54 -43.21 -28.89
N TYR A 216 3.13 -42.23 -29.71
CA TYR A 216 2.66 -42.44 -31.09
C TYR A 216 3.20 -41.34 -32.04
N ASP A 217 4.51 -41.13 -32.02
CA ASP A 217 5.28 -40.51 -33.13
C ASP A 217 6.59 -41.29 -33.35
#